data_AF-A0A519RFB3-F1
#
_entry.id   AF-A0A519RFB3-F1
#
_cell.length_a   1.000
_cell.length_b   1.000
_cell.length_c   1.000
_cell.angle_alpha   90.00
_cell.angle_beta   90.00
_cell.angle_gamma   90.00
#
_symmetry.space_group_name_H-M   'P 1'
#
loop_
_entity.id
_entity.type
_entity.pdbx_description
1 polymer ?
#
loop_
_entity_poly.entity_id
_entity_poly.type
_entity_poly.pdbx_seq_one_letter_code
_entity_poly.pdbx_strand_id
1 'polypeptide(L)'
;MKWILSLMTLFISITSTAQVDNTSYVNQSGEKVLQLSIVVPLDVKHAWEYFSTESKLAEWIAPVVQIELKSGGYILTNYDKTKSISDSSSIKLG
;
A
#
# COMPACT_ATOMS: atom_id res chain seq x y z
N MET A 1 3.28 50.98 6.94
CA MET A 1 4.12 49.97 6.25
C MET A 1 4.22 48.61 6.95
N LYS A 2 3.94 48.46 8.26
CA LYS A 2 4.03 47.14 8.95
C LYS A 2 2.84 46.19 8.77
N TRP A 3 1.72 46.67 8.23
CA TRP A 3 0.49 45.86 8.11
C TRP A 3 0.32 45.22 6.73
N ILE A 4 1.14 45.61 5.75
CA ILE A 4 1.09 45.07 4.37
C ILE A 4 1.83 43.72 4.30
N LEU A 5 2.84 43.49 5.15
CA LEU A 5 3.54 42.20 5.19
C LEU A 5 2.75 41.07 5.87
N SER A 6 1.75 41.37 6.72
CA SER A 6 0.94 40.32 7.37
C SER A 6 -0.19 39.76 6.51
N LEU A 7 -0.54 40.41 5.39
CA LEU A 7 -1.62 39.95 4.52
C LEU A 7 -1.13 38.99 3.41
N MET A 8 0.18 38.80 3.28
CA MET A 8 0.81 38.00 2.22
C MET A 8 1.25 36.60 2.68
N THR A 9 0.78 36.16 3.86
CA THR A 9 1.11 34.83 4.44
C THR A 9 -0.08 33.87 4.42
N LEU A 10 -1.21 34.27 3.83
CA LEU A 10 -2.42 33.47 3.74
C LEU A 10 -2.61 33.08 2.26
N PHE A 11 -2.88 31.80 1.99
CA PHE A 11 -3.07 31.18 0.66
C PHE A 11 -1.87 30.52 -0.03
N ILE A 12 -1.02 29.81 0.72
CA ILE A 12 -0.42 28.59 0.17
C ILE A 12 -1.20 27.41 0.75
N SER A 13 -2.42 27.21 0.26
CA SER A 13 -3.10 25.93 0.43
C SER A 13 -2.37 24.95 -0.47
N ILE A 14 -1.39 24.22 0.07
CA ILE A 14 -0.79 23.09 -0.62
C ILE A 14 -1.91 22.07 -0.78
N THR A 15 -2.55 22.03 -1.95
CA THR A 15 -3.43 20.95 -2.33
C THR A 15 -2.56 19.72 -2.48
N SER A 16 -2.47 18.92 -1.41
CA SER A 16 -1.86 17.59 -1.47
C SER A 16 -2.76 16.74 -2.39
N THR A 17 -2.35 16.56 -3.63
CA THR A 17 -2.94 15.53 -4.49
C THR A 17 -2.77 14.18 -3.80
N ALA A 18 -3.72 13.27 -3.96
CA ALA A 18 -3.51 11.89 -3.53
C ALA A 18 -2.23 11.37 -4.20
N GLN A 19 -1.33 10.72 -3.43
CA GLN A 19 -0.08 10.17 -3.96
C GLN A 19 -0.32 9.01 -4.96
N VAL A 20 -1.57 8.58 -5.11
CA VAL A 20 -1.97 7.41 -5.90
C VAL A 20 -2.72 7.87 -7.14
N ASP A 21 -2.15 7.55 -8.30
CA ASP A 21 -2.85 7.65 -9.58
C ASP A 21 -3.78 6.44 -9.74
N ASN A 22 -5.02 6.71 -10.13
CA ASN A 22 -6.04 5.68 -10.34
C ASN A 22 -6.44 5.64 -11.82
N THR A 23 -6.06 4.56 -12.49
CA THR A 23 -6.43 4.29 -13.89
C THR A 23 -7.33 3.06 -14.01
N SER A 24 -8.06 2.73 -12.95
CA SER A 24 -9.02 1.61 -12.91
C SER A 24 -10.09 1.76 -13.98
N TYR A 25 -10.55 0.64 -14.52
CA TYR A 25 -11.48 0.62 -15.65
C TYR A 25 -12.44 -0.58 -15.58
N VAL A 26 -13.43 -0.59 -16.47
CA VAL A 26 -14.28 -1.76 -16.72
C VAL A 26 -13.83 -2.40 -18.03
N ASN A 27 -13.50 -3.68 -18.02
CA ASN A 27 -13.02 -4.38 -19.22
C ASN A 27 -14.18 -4.73 -20.17
N GLN A 28 -13.86 -5.33 -21.32
CA GLN A 28 -14.85 -5.71 -22.34
C GLN A 28 -15.88 -6.75 -21.84
N SER A 29 -15.52 -7.54 -20.83
CA SER A 29 -16.41 -8.52 -20.18
C SER A 29 -17.32 -7.89 -19.12
N GLY A 30 -17.21 -6.58 -18.86
CA GLY A 30 -17.97 -5.89 -17.82
C GLY A 30 -17.36 -5.99 -16.41
N GLU A 31 -16.14 -6.51 -16.27
CA GLU A 31 -15.47 -6.68 -14.98
C GLU A 31 -14.76 -5.39 -14.57
N LYS A 32 -14.79 -5.06 -13.27
CA LYS A 32 -14.02 -3.94 -12.71
C LYS A 32 -12.58 -4.37 -12.47
N VAL A 33 -11.64 -3.69 -13.10
CA VAL A 33 -10.20 -3.88 -12.92
C VAL A 33 -9.65 -2.74 -12.09
N LEU A 34 -9.04 -3.06 -10.95
CA LEU A 34 -8.35 -2.10 -10.10
C LEU A 34 -6.94 -1.87 -10.64
N GLN A 35 -6.60 -0.63 -10.96
CA GLN A 35 -5.27 -0.25 -11.40
C GLN A 35 -4.85 1.04 -10.70
N LEU A 36 -3.87 0.90 -9.80
CA LEU A 36 -3.35 1.97 -8.96
C LEU A 36 -1.83 2.06 -9.13
N SER A 37 -1.29 3.27 -9.21
CA SER A 37 0.15 3.51 -9.23
C SER A 37 0.54 4.61 -8.25
N ILE A 38 1.73 4.46 -7.67
CA ILE A 38 2.29 5.37 -6.69
C ILE A 38 3.79 5.49 -6.94
N VAL A 39 4.33 6.70 -6.87
CA VAL A 39 5.78 6.92 -6.85
C VAL A 39 6.23 6.88 -5.39
N VAL A 40 7.19 6.00 -5.09
CA VAL A 40 7.81 5.87 -3.77
C VAL A 40 9.28 6.26 -3.83
N PRO A 41 9.85 6.89 -2.79
CA PRO A 41 11.24 7.31 -2.76
C PRO A 41 12.18 6.14 -2.39
N LEU A 42 12.04 5.00 -3.08
CA LEU A 42 12.83 3.78 -2.89
C LEU A 42 13.35 3.30 -4.24
N ASP A 43 14.54 2.70 -4.27
CA ASP A 43 14.95 1.94 -5.44
C ASP A 43 14.20 0.61 -5.54
N VAL A 44 14.29 -0.02 -6.71
CA VAL A 44 13.54 -1.24 -7.05
C VAL A 44 13.81 -2.40 -6.08
N LYS A 45 15.06 -2.54 -5.62
CA LYS A 45 15.43 -3.64 -4.72
C LYS A 45 14.73 -3.48 -3.37
N HIS A 46 14.80 -2.30 -2.78
CA HIS A 46 14.14 -2.02 -1.51
C HIS A 46 12.62 -2.02 -1.63
N ALA A 47 12.07 -1.56 -2.76
CA ALA A 47 10.64 -1.66 -3.02
C ALA A 47 10.17 -3.13 -3.07
N TRP A 48 10.97 -4.02 -3.68
CA TRP A 48 10.65 -5.45 -3.74
C TRP A 48 10.65 -6.13 -2.37
N GLU A 49 11.51 -5.72 -1.45
CA GLU A 49 11.56 -6.26 -0.08
C GLU A 49 10.21 -6.12 0.65
N TYR A 50 9.44 -5.06 0.36
CA TYR A 50 8.08 -4.85 0.86
C TYR A 50 7.05 -5.87 0.39
N PHE A 51 7.37 -6.67 -0.62
CA PHE A 51 6.52 -7.74 -1.13
C PHE A 51 7.11 -9.14 -0.92
N SER A 52 8.40 -9.23 -0.60
CA SER A 52 9.15 -10.49 -0.60
C SER A 52 9.68 -10.92 0.76
N THR A 53 9.48 -10.12 1.80
CA THR A 53 9.94 -10.43 3.16
C THR A 53 8.78 -10.31 4.16
N GLU A 54 8.71 -11.24 5.11
CA GLU A 54 7.62 -11.27 6.10
C GLU A 54 7.58 -10.01 6.95
N SER A 55 8.76 -9.52 7.39
CA SER A 55 8.86 -8.32 8.22
C SER A 55 8.34 -7.09 7.51
N LYS A 56 8.67 -6.90 6.23
CA LYS A 56 8.20 -5.74 5.46
C LYS A 56 6.76 -5.87 5.01
N LEU A 57 6.31 -7.07 4.63
CA LEU A 57 4.90 -7.32 4.38
C LEU A 57 4.07 -6.95 5.62
N ALA A 58 4.55 -7.34 6.81
CA ALA A 58 3.85 -7.07 8.06
C ALA A 58 3.65 -5.57 8.37
N GLU A 59 4.48 -4.69 7.78
CA GLU A 59 4.36 -3.24 7.94
C GLU A 59 3.14 -2.67 7.21
N TRP A 60 2.64 -3.30 6.14
CA TRP A 60 1.62 -2.68 5.29
C TRP A 60 0.48 -3.58 4.81
N ILE A 61 0.67 -4.91 4.69
CA ILE A 61 -0.37 -5.82 4.19
C ILE A 61 -1.30 -6.32 5.31
N ALA A 62 -0.71 -6.82 6.40
CA ALA A 62 -1.40 -7.40 7.56
C ALA A 62 -0.38 -7.58 8.70
N PRO A 63 -0.76 -7.49 9.98
CA PRO A 63 0.17 -7.56 11.12
C PRO A 63 0.84 -8.93 11.33
N VAL A 64 0.25 -10.02 10.85
CA VAL A 64 0.80 -11.37 10.96
C VAL A 64 0.87 -11.97 9.56
N VAL A 65 2.06 -12.33 9.12
CA VAL A 65 2.33 -12.76 7.75
C VAL A 65 3.30 -13.93 7.75
N GLN A 66 3.08 -14.88 6.85
CA GLN A 66 4.07 -15.88 6.44
C GLN A 66 4.10 -15.94 4.92
N ILE A 67 5.29 -16.06 4.32
CA ILE A 67 5.45 -16.16 2.87
C ILE A 67 6.27 -17.39 2.47
N GLU A 68 5.83 -18.06 1.42
CA GLU A 68 6.64 -19.01 0.67
C GLU A 68 6.99 -18.41 -0.70
N LEU A 69 8.15 -17.74 -0.79
CA LEU A 69 8.56 -17.02 -1.99
C LEU A 69 9.13 -17.98 -3.06
N LYS A 70 8.25 -18.69 -3.76
CA LYS A 70 8.57 -19.51 -4.93
C LYS A 70 7.40 -19.52 -5.93
N SER A 71 7.64 -19.98 -7.15
CA SER A 71 6.55 -20.21 -8.11
C SER A 71 5.56 -21.25 -7.57
N GLY A 72 4.26 -20.91 -7.56
CA GLY A 72 3.23 -21.72 -6.89
C GLY A 72 3.29 -21.71 -5.37
N GLY A 73 4.09 -20.81 -4.77
CA GLY A 73 4.09 -20.53 -3.34
C GLY A 73 2.87 -19.72 -2.91
N TYR A 74 2.89 -19.20 -1.69
CA TYR A 74 1.73 -18.51 -1.09
C TYR A 74 2.14 -17.39 -0.14
N ILE A 75 1.18 -16.52 0.15
CA ILE A 75 1.19 -15.60 1.28
C ILE A 75 0.04 -15.99 2.20
N LEU A 76 0.32 -16.21 3.47
CA LEU A 76 -0.68 -16.43 4.51
C LEU A 76 -0.70 -15.17 5.38
N THR A 77 -1.90 -14.67 5.70
CA THR A 77 -2.06 -13.45 6.50
C THR A 77 -3.09 -13.64 7.61
N ASN A 78 -2.89 -12.95 8.73
CA ASN A 78 -3.95 -12.72 9.72
C ASN A 78 -4.00 -11.23 10.08
N TYR A 79 -5.22 -10.66 10.06
CA TYR A 79 -5.45 -9.25 10.35
C TYR A 79 -5.59 -8.96 11.85
N ASP A 80 -5.80 -10.00 12.66
CA ASP A 80 -5.78 -9.91 14.11
C ASP A 80 -4.37 -10.19 14.63
N LYS A 81 -3.70 -9.14 15.11
CA LYS A 81 -2.34 -9.21 15.67
C LYS A 81 -2.19 -10.13 16.88
N THR A 82 -3.29 -10.53 17.52
CA THR A 82 -3.27 -11.40 18.70
C THR A 82 -3.31 -12.88 18.33
N LYS A 83 -3.56 -13.19 17.05
CA LYS A 83 -3.69 -14.55 16.54
C LYS A 83 -2.45 -15.00 15.79
N SER A 84 -2.24 -16.31 15.74
CA SER A 84 -1.17 -16.91 14.94
C SER A 84 -1.62 -17.18 13.51
N ILE A 85 -0.66 -17.53 12.66
CA ILE A 85 -0.88 -17.86 11.26
C ILE A 85 -1.65 -19.18 11.05
N SER A 86 -1.74 -20.02 12.09
CA SER A 86 -2.51 -21.28 12.06
C SER A 86 -3.98 -21.10 12.45
N ASP A 87 -4.39 -19.90 12.87
CA ASP A 87 -5.79 -19.63 13.22
C ASP A 87 -6.69 -19.75 11.99
N SER A 88 -7.93 -20.21 12.19
CA SER A 88 -8.90 -20.43 11.11
C SER A 88 -9.34 -19.15 10.40
N SER A 89 -9.13 -17.98 11.01
CA SER A 89 -9.38 -16.67 10.37
C SER A 89 -8.26 -16.22 9.44
N SER A 90 -7.19 -16.99 9.30
CA SER A 90 -6.08 -16.66 8.40
C SER A 90 -6.49 -16.80 6.93
N ILE A 91 -6.03 -15.88 6.09
CA ILE A 91 -6.34 -15.82 4.66
C ILE A 91 -5.11 -16.23 3.86
N LYS A 92 -5.26 -17.27 3.02
CA LYS A 92 -4.24 -17.74 2.10
C LYS A 92 -4.44 -17.11 0.71
N LEU A 93 -3.38 -16.49 0.19
CA LEU A 93 -3.29 -15.93 -1.15
C LEU A 93 -2.27 -16.77 -1.95
N GLY A 94 -2.68 -17.38 -3.06
CA GLY A 94 -1.83 -18.23 -3.90
C GLY A 94 -2.60 -19.31 -4.64
#